data_AF-A0A513ZRZ7-F1
#
_entry.id   AF-A0A513ZRZ7-F1
#
_cell.length_a   1.000
_cell.length_b   1.000
_cell.length_c   1.000
_cell.angle_alpha   90.00
_cell.angle_beta   90.00
_cell.angle_gamma   90.00
#
_symmetry.space_group_name_H-M   'P 1'
#
loop_
_entity.id
_entity.type
_entity.pdbx_description
1 polymer ?
#
loop_
_entity_poly.entity_id
_entity_poly.type
_entity_poly.pdbx_seq_one_letter_code
_entity_poly.pdbx_strand_id
1 'polypeptide(L)'
;ASAYQVEGMALKDGRGPSIWDAFIRVPGTIANNATADRTVDEYHRYKEDDKIKKKMNIDAYRFSISWSRIFPNGGGKVNWKG
;
A
#
# COMPACT_ATOMS: atom_id res chain seq x y z
N ALA A 1 9.03 4.92 2.39
CA ALA A 1 7.61 4.59 2.54
C ALA A 1 7.40 3.08 2.60
N SER A 2 6.38 2.62 3.33
CA SER A 2 5.93 1.23 3.32
C SER A 2 4.62 1.15 2.56
N ALA A 3 4.49 0.16 1.67
CA ALA A 3 3.35 -0.02 0.77
C ALA A 3 2.00 0.13 1.49
N TYR A 4 1.81 -0.61 2.59
CA TYR A 4 0.54 -0.61 3.33
C TYR A 4 0.20 0.74 3.97
N GLN A 5 1.21 1.58 4.23
CA GLN A 5 1.01 2.87 4.87
C GLN A 5 0.64 3.99 3.88
N VAL A 6 0.99 3.83 2.60
CA VAL A 6 0.92 4.93 1.62
C VAL A 6 0.08 4.63 0.38
N GLU A 7 -0.05 3.37 -0.03
CA GLU A 7 -0.69 3.03 -1.30
C GLU A 7 -2.21 3.18 -1.26
N GLY A 8 -2.87 2.66 -0.21
CA GLY A 8 -4.31 2.40 -0.24
C GLY A 8 -4.67 1.22 -1.14
N MET A 9 -5.88 1.19 -1.68
CA MET A 9 -6.34 0.16 -2.63
C MET A 9 -6.13 -1.27 -2.10
N ALA A 10 -6.38 -1.46 -0.81
CA ALA A 10 -6.06 -2.70 -0.09
C ALA A 10 -6.85 -3.93 -0.59
N LEU A 11 -8.02 -3.72 -1.21
CA LEU A 11 -8.93 -4.80 -1.65
C LEU A 11 -9.23 -4.77 -3.16
N LYS A 12 -8.36 -4.14 -3.96
CA LYS A 12 -8.56 -3.92 -5.40
C LYS A 12 -7.42 -4.52 -6.22
N ASP A 13 -7.65 -4.62 -7.53
CA ASP A 13 -6.68 -5.13 -8.53
C ASP A 13 -6.05 -6.48 -8.21
N GLY A 14 -6.83 -7.36 -7.57
CA GLY A 14 -6.41 -8.71 -7.26
C GLY A 14 -5.44 -8.81 -6.07
N ARG A 15 -5.20 -7.72 -5.33
CA ARG A 15 -4.43 -7.77 -4.08
C ARG A 15 -5.11 -8.69 -3.06
N GLY A 16 -4.34 -9.62 -2.51
CA GLY A 16 -4.76 -10.45 -1.38
C GLY A 16 -4.62 -9.75 -0.02
N PRO A 17 -5.31 -10.23 1.02
CA PRO A 17 -5.16 -9.69 2.37
C PRO A 17 -3.77 -9.98 2.94
N SER A 18 -3.24 -9.03 3.70
CA SER A 18 -2.04 -9.18 4.53
C SER A 18 -2.43 -9.30 6.01
N ILE A 19 -1.45 -9.60 6.88
CA ILE A 19 -1.67 -9.65 8.33
C ILE A 19 -2.22 -8.32 8.89
N TRP A 20 -1.81 -7.18 8.31
CA TRP A 20 -2.29 -5.87 8.73
C TRP A 20 -3.77 -5.69 8.41
N ASP A 21 -4.25 -6.23 7.29
CA ASP A 21 -5.66 -6.15 6.90
C ASP A 21 -6.58 -6.85 7.91
N ALA A 22 -6.10 -7.91 8.56
CA ALA A 22 -6.80 -8.57 9.66
C ALA A 22 -6.65 -7.80 10.97
N PHE A 23 -5.45 -7.34 11.29
CA PHE A 23 -5.14 -6.66 12.54
C PHE A 23 -5.95 -5.38 12.74
N ILE A 24 -6.02 -4.51 11.72
CA ILE A 24 -6.71 -3.22 11.83
C ILE A 24 -8.23 -3.33 11.98
N ARG A 25 -8.82 -4.51 11.68
CA ARG A 25 -10.25 -4.76 11.85
C ARG A 25 -10.65 -5.04 13.29
N VAL A 26 -9.69 -5.29 14.17
CA VAL A 26 -9.95 -5.50 15.60
C VAL A 26 -10.18 -4.12 16.25
N PRO A 27 -11.38 -3.83 16.78
CA PRO A 27 -11.66 -2.52 17.36
C PRO A 27 -10.69 -2.15 18.48
N GLY A 28 -10.22 -0.89 18.49
CA GLY A 28 -9.32 -0.37 19.51
C GLY A 28 -7.84 -0.71 19.33
N THR A 29 -7.46 -1.47 18.30
CA THR A 29 -6.04 -1.77 18.00
C THR A 29 -5.32 -0.64 17.26
N ILE A 30 -6.06 0.17 16.51
CA ILE A 30 -5.55 1.32 15.74
C ILE A 30 -6.21 2.59 16.26
N ALA A 31 -5.43 3.67 16.34
CA ALA A 31 -5.93 4.99 16.70
C ALA A 31 -7.12 5.38 15.80
N ASN A 32 -8.21 5.82 16.42
CA ASN A 32 -9.45 6.18 15.74
C ASN A 32 -10.07 5.08 14.87
N ASN A 33 -9.69 3.81 15.06
CA ASN A 33 -10.08 2.69 14.18
C ASN A 33 -9.80 2.97 12.69
N ALA A 34 -8.68 3.66 12.40
CA ALA A 34 -8.31 4.01 11.04
C ALA A 34 -8.07 2.77 10.15
N THR A 35 -8.40 2.89 8.86
CA THR A 35 -8.22 1.82 7.87
C THR A 35 -7.14 2.16 6.84
N ALA A 36 -6.67 1.13 6.12
CA ALA A 36 -5.71 1.27 5.03
C ALA A 36 -6.37 1.23 3.64
N ASP A 37 -7.69 1.42 3.55
CA ASP A 37 -8.40 1.32 2.26
C ASP A 37 -7.97 2.40 1.27
N ARG A 38 -7.66 3.61 1.77
CA ARG A 38 -7.23 4.77 0.97
C ARG A 38 -5.85 5.30 1.34
N THR A 39 -5.54 5.46 2.62
CA THR A 39 -4.30 6.11 3.10
C THR A 39 -4.06 7.48 2.42
N VAL A 40 -2.86 7.74 1.86
CA VAL A 40 -2.57 8.94 1.05
C VAL A 40 -2.78 8.73 -0.45
N ASP A 41 -3.24 7.54 -0.85
CA ASP A 41 -3.58 7.17 -2.23
C ASP A 41 -2.40 7.26 -3.21
N GLU A 42 -1.18 6.92 -2.74
CA GLU A 42 0.02 6.90 -3.59
C GLU A 42 -0.15 5.89 -4.74
N TYR A 43 -1.02 4.88 -4.62
CA TYR A 43 -1.34 3.94 -5.70
C TYR A 43 -1.79 4.65 -6.98
N HIS A 44 -2.63 5.68 -6.87
CA HIS A 44 -3.06 6.48 -8.03
C HIS A 44 -2.19 7.73 -8.22
N ARG A 45 -1.65 8.30 -7.13
CA ARG A 45 -1.03 9.63 -7.12
C ARG A 45 0.50 9.62 -7.20
N TYR A 46 1.13 8.45 -7.36
CA TYR A 46 2.60 8.33 -7.39
C TYR A 46 3.29 9.29 -8.37
N LYS A 47 2.65 9.63 -9.51
CA LYS A 47 3.19 10.61 -10.48
C LYS A 47 3.20 12.05 -9.96
N GLU A 48 2.21 12.43 -9.16
CA GLU A 48 2.17 13.73 -8.48
C GLU A 48 3.23 13.76 -7.37
N ASP A 49 3.33 12.67 -6.60
CA ASP A 49 4.29 12.54 -5.52
C ASP A 49 5.74 12.58 -6.05
N ASP A 50 6.04 11.94 -7.19
CA ASP A 50 7.35 12.03 -7.86
C ASP A 50 7.70 13.47 -8.26
N LYS A 51 6.74 14.23 -8.79
CA LYS A 51 6.96 15.65 -9.14
C LYS A 51 7.27 16.49 -7.91
N ILE A 52 6.59 16.24 -6.79
CA ILE A 52 6.85 16.93 -5.52
C ILE A 52 8.24 16.58 -4.99
N LYS A 53 8.59 15.28 -4.98
CA LYS A 53 9.91 14.78 -4.55
C LYS A 53 11.04 15.44 -5.38
N LYS A 54 10.87 15.55 -6.69
CA LYS A 54 11.80 16.26 -7.58
C LYS A 54 11.91 17.75 -7.26
N LYS A 55 10.80 18.45 -7.03
CA LYS A 55 10.80 19.88 -6.64
C LYS A 55 11.50 20.11 -5.30
N MET A 56 11.47 19.14 -4.40
CA MET A 56 12.15 19.18 -3.11
C MET A 56 13.62 18.75 -3.17
N ASN A 57 14.16 18.47 -4.36
CA ASN A 57 15.53 18.02 -4.57
C ASN A 57 15.87 16.75 -3.76
N ILE A 58 14.94 15.79 -3.73
CA ILE A 58 15.13 14.47 -3.13
C ILE A 58 15.76 13.54 -4.16
N ASP A 59 16.97 13.04 -3.87
CA ASP A 59 17.73 12.20 -4.80
C ASP A 59 17.37 10.70 -4.73
N ALA A 60 16.74 10.26 -3.64
CA ALA A 60 16.39 8.86 -3.43
C ALA A 60 15.02 8.70 -2.78
N TYR A 61 14.22 7.77 -3.31
CA TYR A 61 12.96 7.37 -2.72
C TYR A 61 12.96 5.88 -2.36
N ARG A 62 13.02 5.58 -1.06
CA ARG A 62 12.89 4.22 -0.56
C ARG A 62 11.41 3.85 -0.44
N PHE A 63 10.99 2.78 -1.10
CA PHE A 63 9.66 2.19 -0.97
C PHE A 63 9.76 0.67 -0.73
N SER A 64 8.66 0.05 -0.29
CA SER A 64 8.53 -1.42 -0.23
C SER A 64 7.50 -1.89 -1.25
N ILE A 65 7.60 -3.14 -1.67
CA ILE A 65 6.61 -3.78 -2.55
C ILE A 65 5.57 -4.50 -1.70
N SER A 66 4.28 -4.31 -2.00
CA SER A 66 3.19 -5.04 -1.35
C SER A 66 3.18 -6.50 -1.81
N TRP A 67 3.71 -7.42 -1.00
CA TRP A 67 3.80 -8.85 -1.39
C TRP A 67 2.45 -9.42 -1.84
N SER A 68 1.37 -9.08 -1.14
CA SER A 68 0.05 -9.57 -1.46
C SER A 68 -0.56 -8.98 -2.74
N ARG A 69 0.08 -7.99 -3.36
CA ARG A 69 -0.24 -7.57 -4.74
C ARG A 69 0.38 -8.51 -5.77
N ILE A 70 1.62 -8.96 -5.54
CA ILE A 70 2.35 -9.87 -6.44
C ILE A 70 1.84 -11.31 -6.31
N PHE A 71 1.73 -11.79 -5.07
CA PHE A 71 1.24 -13.11 -4.72
C PHE A 71 0.08 -12.99 -3.73
N PRO A 72 -1.17 -12.88 -4.22
CA PRO A 72 -2.35 -12.69 -3.38
C PRO A 72 -2.56 -13.77 -2.32
N ASN A 73 -2.11 -15.00 -2.61
CA ASN A 73 -2.20 -16.14 -1.71
C ASN A 73 -0.87 -16.47 -1.01
N GLY A 74 0.06 -15.51 -0.95
CA GLY A 74 1.38 -15.69 -0.33
C GLY A 74 2.43 -16.35 -1.22
N GLY A 75 2.03 -17.13 -2.23
CA GLY A 75 2.92 -17.71 -3.24
C GLY A 75 2.16 -18.30 -4.43
N GLY A 76 2.90 -18.86 -5.39
CA GLY A 76 2.32 -19.55 -6.55
C GLY A 76 1.94 -18.60 -7.68
N LYS A 77 0.64 -18.49 -7.99
CA LYS A 77 0.16 -17.72 -9.15
C LYS A 77 0.41 -16.23 -8.95
N VAL A 78 1.16 -15.63 -9.88
CA VAL A 78 1.43 -14.19 -9.93
C VAL A 78 0.17 -13.44 -10.35
N ASN A 79 -0.11 -12.33 -9.68
CA ASN A 79 -1.06 -11.33 -10.15
C ASN A 79 -0.32 -10.25 -10.95
N TRP A 80 -0.44 -10.30 -12.27
CA TRP A 80 0.26 -9.40 -13.20
C TRP A 80 -0.20 -7.94 -13.18
N LYS A 81 -1.31 -7.63 -12.51
CA LYS A 81 -1.72 -6.24 -12.25
C LYS A 81 -1.01 -5.62 -11.05
N GLY A 82 -0.43 -6.47 -10.19
CA GLY A 82 0.19 -6.08 -8.93
C GLY A 82 1.62 -5.60 -9.07
#